data_AF-A0A455U987-F1
#
_entry.id   AF-A0A455U987-F1
#
_cell.length_a   1.000
_cell.length_b   1.000
_cell.length_c   1.000
_cell.angle_alpha   90.00
_cell.angle_beta   90.00
_cell.angle_gamma   90.00
#
_symmetry.space_group_name_H-M   'P 1'
#
loop_
_entity.id
_entity.type
_entity.pdbx_description
1 polymer ?
#
loop_
_entity_poly.entity_id
_entity_poly.type
_entity_poly.pdbx_seq_one_letter_code
_entity_poly.pdbx_strand_id
1 'polypeptide(L)'
;MATHGVRCRVEQLLLVDRQQWLGAALALGLLFAWALLLSEGLISRWLSRRGHPTPPRGVTTFIAQMIHQETLFFTLPFILVTTVWNSGQTIFAVLVGGMALLSIIDPLYFKVAERWRSLYFIFHALCVFLVLLVTLPIMVHLTTGQSLLLALGITILVALPSFWHLLKQRSLKRWCAFCTNRAAFLRRVARTHLGSTSKPMDDQQRPVACF
;
A
#
# COMPACT_ATOMS: atom_id res chain seq x y z
N MET A 1 -26.84 -45.26 -25.47
CA MET A 1 -25.55 -44.64 -25.08
C MET A 1 -25.43 -43.17 -25.52
N ALA A 2 -25.96 -42.74 -26.67
CA ALA A 2 -25.89 -41.32 -27.12
C ALA A 2 -26.69 -40.32 -26.27
N THR A 3 -27.85 -40.71 -25.73
CA THR A 3 -28.73 -39.82 -24.92
C THR A 3 -28.13 -39.42 -23.58
N HIS A 4 -27.34 -40.29 -22.94
CA HIS A 4 -26.61 -39.97 -21.70
C HIS A 4 -25.46 -38.98 -21.94
N GLY A 5 -24.75 -39.10 -23.07
CA GLY A 5 -23.67 -38.19 -23.43
C GLY A 5 -24.15 -36.78 -23.82
N VAL A 6 -25.32 -36.68 -24.45
CA VAL A 6 -25.94 -35.37 -24.75
C VAL A 6 -26.37 -34.70 -23.44
N ARG A 7 -27.06 -35.40 -22.54
CA ARG A 7 -27.53 -34.85 -21.25
C ARG A 7 -26.38 -34.34 -20.36
N CYS A 8 -25.31 -35.12 -20.23
CA CYS A 8 -24.13 -34.71 -19.47
C CYS A 8 -23.45 -33.46 -20.07
N ARG A 9 -23.45 -33.35 -21.40
CA ARG A 9 -22.90 -32.18 -22.11
C ARG A 9 -23.75 -30.93 -21.91
N VAL A 10 -25.08 -31.02 -21.93
CA VAL A 10 -25.95 -29.85 -21.70
C VAL A 10 -25.86 -29.40 -20.25
N GLU A 11 -25.77 -30.32 -19.29
CA GLU A 11 -25.60 -30.00 -17.87
C GLU A 11 -24.24 -29.33 -17.59
N GLN A 12 -23.18 -29.81 -18.25
CA GLN A 12 -21.86 -29.20 -18.17
C GLN A 12 -21.81 -27.83 -18.86
N LEU A 13 -22.52 -27.65 -19.99
CA LEU A 13 -22.67 -26.35 -20.64
C LEU A 13 -23.43 -25.36 -19.74
N LEU A 14 -24.53 -25.77 -19.12
CA LEU A 14 -25.33 -24.93 -18.23
C LEU A 14 -24.60 -24.57 -16.93
N LEU A 15 -23.79 -25.49 -16.39
CA LEU A 15 -22.88 -25.21 -15.27
C LEU A 15 -21.80 -24.21 -15.67
N VAL A 16 -21.23 -24.35 -16.87
CA VAL A 16 -20.21 -23.43 -17.39
C VAL A 16 -20.78 -22.03 -17.62
N ASP A 17 -21.97 -21.91 -18.23
CA ASP A 17 -22.59 -20.61 -18.53
C ASP A 17 -22.97 -19.86 -17.23
N ARG A 18 -23.51 -20.59 -16.23
CA ARG A 18 -23.82 -20.04 -14.91
C ARG A 18 -22.56 -19.62 -14.15
N GLN A 19 -21.48 -20.41 -14.25
CA GLN A 19 -20.21 -20.13 -13.60
C GLN A 19 -19.50 -18.92 -14.22
N GLN A 20 -19.62 -18.74 -15.54
CA GLN A 20 -19.10 -17.56 -16.23
C GLN A 20 -19.81 -16.28 -15.79
N TRP A 21 -21.15 -16.30 -15.68
CA TRP A 21 -21.90 -15.13 -15.22
C TRP A 21 -21.62 -14.79 -13.75
N LEU A 22 -21.48 -15.80 -12.88
CA LEU A 22 -21.06 -15.61 -11.49
C LEU A 22 -19.66 -14.99 -11.39
N GLY A 23 -18.69 -15.47 -12.18
CA GLY A 23 -17.35 -14.91 -12.24
C GLY A 23 -17.34 -13.45 -12.73
N ALA A 24 -18.15 -13.12 -13.73
CA ALA A 24 -18.31 -11.76 -14.23
C ALA A 24 -18.97 -10.83 -13.19
N ALA A 25 -20.03 -11.30 -12.52
CA ALA A 25 -20.69 -10.55 -11.47
C ALA A 25 -19.75 -10.27 -10.27
N LEU A 26 -18.96 -11.27 -9.87
CA LEU A 26 -17.92 -11.10 -8.84
C LEU A 26 -16.83 -10.13 -9.27
N ALA A 27 -16.35 -10.23 -10.51
CA ALA A 27 -15.37 -9.29 -11.06
C ALA A 27 -15.88 -7.84 -11.06
N LEU A 28 -17.14 -7.61 -11.47
CA LEU A 28 -17.78 -6.30 -11.41
C LEU A 28 -17.96 -5.80 -9.98
N GLY A 29 -18.44 -6.66 -9.07
CA GLY A 29 -18.59 -6.35 -7.66
C GLY A 29 -17.26 -5.95 -7.02
N LEU A 30 -16.18 -6.65 -7.38
CA LEU A 30 -14.83 -6.36 -6.90
C LEU A 30 -14.31 -5.03 -7.45
N LEU A 31 -14.48 -4.76 -8.74
CA LEU A 31 -14.13 -3.45 -9.34
C LEU A 31 -14.91 -2.30 -8.68
N PHE A 32 -16.21 -2.52 -8.41
CA PHE A 32 -17.05 -1.56 -7.72
C PHE A 32 -16.58 -1.32 -6.29
N ALA A 33 -16.27 -2.38 -5.53
CA ALA A 33 -15.71 -2.28 -4.18
C ALA A 33 -14.39 -1.50 -4.17
N TRP A 34 -13.51 -1.74 -5.14
CA TRP A 34 -12.27 -0.98 -5.32
C TRP A 34 -12.52 0.49 -5.65
N ALA A 35 -13.44 0.78 -6.57
CA ALA A 35 -13.82 2.15 -6.90
C ALA A 35 -14.33 2.91 -5.67
N LEU A 36 -15.19 2.26 -4.87
CA LEU A 36 -15.68 2.81 -3.61
C LEU A 36 -14.53 3.05 -2.61
N LEU A 37 -13.66 2.07 -2.37
CA LEU A 37 -12.53 2.19 -1.44
C LEU A 37 -11.56 3.31 -1.85
N LEU A 38 -11.25 3.42 -3.14
CA LEU A 38 -10.41 4.49 -3.67
C LEU A 38 -11.09 5.86 -3.54
N SER A 39 -12.40 5.92 -3.81
CA SER A 39 -13.20 7.15 -3.67
C SER A 39 -13.25 7.61 -2.22
N GLU A 40 -13.49 6.71 -1.26
CA GLU A 40 -13.48 6.99 0.17
C GLU A 40 -12.11 7.52 0.60
N GLY A 41 -11.04 6.89 0.10
CA GLY A 41 -9.66 7.32 0.34
C GLY A 41 -9.38 8.74 -0.18
N LEU A 42 -9.93 9.12 -1.34
CA LEU A 42 -9.80 10.47 -1.91
C LEU A 42 -10.67 11.49 -1.17
N ILE A 43 -11.93 11.16 -0.91
CA ILE A 43 -12.91 12.01 -0.22
C ILE A 43 -12.45 12.27 1.21
N SER A 44 -12.03 11.25 1.94
CA SER A 44 -11.50 11.38 3.32
C SER A 44 -10.29 12.33 3.36
N ARG A 45 -9.39 12.26 2.36
CA ARG A 45 -8.27 13.21 2.25
C ARG A 45 -8.74 14.63 1.93
N TRP A 46 -9.71 14.79 1.04
CA TRP A 46 -10.26 16.09 0.68
C TRP A 46 -10.99 16.74 1.85
N LEU A 47 -11.79 15.97 2.60
CA LEU A 47 -12.48 16.38 3.83
C LEU A 47 -11.48 16.74 4.94
N SER A 48 -10.43 15.94 5.12
CA SER A 48 -9.37 16.24 6.09
C SER A 48 -8.67 17.58 5.80
N ARG A 49 -8.45 17.93 4.53
CA ARG A 49 -7.92 19.26 4.15
C ARG A 49 -8.88 20.40 4.47
N ARG A 50 -10.19 20.12 4.55
CA ARG A 50 -11.24 21.09 4.89
C ARG A 50 -11.61 21.08 6.38
N GLY A 51 -10.93 20.28 7.21
CA GLY A 51 -11.16 20.22 8.66
C GLY A 51 -12.37 19.40 9.11
N HIS A 52 -12.97 18.60 8.22
CA HIS A 52 -14.09 17.72 8.57
C HIS A 52 -13.61 16.42 9.24
N PRO A 53 -14.44 15.81 10.12
CA PRO A 53 -14.15 14.52 10.70
C PRO A 53 -14.04 13.46 9.61
N THR A 54 -13.03 12.60 9.72
CA THR A 54 -12.80 11.47 8.80
C THR A 54 -13.17 10.17 9.48
N PRO A 55 -13.59 9.14 8.71
CA PRO A 55 -13.96 7.85 9.29
C PRO A 55 -12.80 7.24 10.10
N PRO A 56 -13.10 6.44 11.15
CA PRO A 56 -12.08 5.82 11.98
C PRO A 56 -11.12 4.96 11.14
N ARG A 57 -9.83 5.11 11.40
CA ARG A 57 -8.79 4.38 10.64
C ARG A 57 -8.91 2.86 10.76
N GLY A 58 -9.39 2.34 11.89
CA GLY A 58 -9.60 0.91 12.08
C GLY A 58 -10.62 0.33 11.10
N VAL A 59 -11.78 1.00 10.95
CA VAL A 59 -12.85 0.56 10.05
C VAL A 59 -12.39 0.59 8.60
N THR A 60 -11.76 1.68 8.16
CA THR A 60 -11.25 1.79 6.79
C THR A 60 -10.15 0.77 6.48
N THR A 61 -9.28 0.46 7.44
CA THR A 61 -8.23 -0.57 7.28
C THR A 61 -8.81 -1.97 7.23
N PHE A 62 -9.85 -2.25 8.02
CA PHE A 62 -10.58 -3.51 8.02
C PHE A 62 -11.32 -3.74 6.70
N ILE A 63 -12.06 -2.73 6.22
CA ILE A 63 -12.74 -2.80 4.91
C ILE A 63 -11.71 -3.01 3.79
N ALA A 64 -10.60 -2.27 3.83
CA ALA A 64 -9.52 -2.47 2.87
C ALA A 64 -8.95 -3.89 2.93
N GLN A 65 -8.79 -4.46 4.12
CA GLN A 65 -8.32 -5.84 4.29
C GLN A 65 -9.28 -6.85 3.67
N MET A 66 -10.59 -6.72 3.93
CA MET A 66 -11.62 -7.58 3.32
C MET A 66 -11.55 -7.52 1.78
N ILE A 67 -11.47 -6.32 1.22
CA ILE A 67 -11.37 -6.14 -0.25
C ILE A 67 -10.05 -6.72 -0.78
N HIS A 68 -8.93 -6.55 -0.07
CA HIS A 68 -7.65 -7.15 -0.47
C HIS A 68 -7.70 -8.69 -0.43
N GLN A 69 -8.28 -9.28 0.61
CA GLN A 69 -8.46 -10.74 0.70
C GLN A 69 -9.31 -11.24 -0.46
N GLU A 70 -10.50 -10.70 -0.65
CA GLU A 70 -11.40 -11.09 -1.74
C GLU A 70 -10.70 -10.95 -3.10
N THR A 71 -9.95 -9.86 -3.32
CA THR A 71 -9.17 -9.67 -4.54
C THR A 71 -8.12 -10.76 -4.74
N LEU A 72 -7.34 -11.06 -3.70
CA LEU A 72 -6.25 -12.02 -3.78
C LEU A 72 -6.81 -13.43 -4.00
N PHE A 73 -7.81 -13.84 -3.23
CA PHE A 73 -8.42 -15.16 -3.38
C PHE A 73 -9.17 -15.32 -4.69
N PHE A 74 -9.82 -14.27 -5.18
CA PHE A 74 -10.46 -14.28 -6.49
C PHE A 74 -9.43 -14.42 -7.62
N THR A 75 -8.32 -13.68 -7.56
CA THR A 75 -7.32 -13.64 -8.64
C THR A 75 -6.34 -14.82 -8.62
N LEU A 76 -6.04 -15.38 -7.45
CA LEU A 76 -5.06 -16.46 -7.26
C LEU A 76 -5.25 -17.68 -8.18
N PRO A 77 -6.45 -18.29 -8.32
CA PRO A 77 -6.63 -19.43 -9.23
C PRO A 77 -6.32 -19.07 -10.70
N PHE A 78 -6.67 -17.87 -11.15
CA PHE A 78 -6.36 -17.42 -12.51
C PHE A 78 -4.86 -17.24 -12.72
N ILE A 79 -4.17 -16.65 -11.74
CA ILE A 79 -2.71 -16.50 -11.80
C ILE A 79 -2.04 -17.87 -11.83
N LEU A 80 -2.45 -18.81 -10.97
CA LEU A 80 -1.84 -20.16 -10.93
C LEU A 80 -2.02 -20.93 -12.23
N VAL A 81 -3.18 -20.82 -12.88
CA VAL A 81 -3.46 -21.51 -14.16
C VAL A 81 -2.72 -20.88 -15.33
N THR A 82 -2.58 -19.55 -15.34
CA THR A 82 -1.96 -18.81 -16.47
C THR A 82 -0.45 -18.66 -16.34
N THR A 83 0.13 -18.98 -15.18
CA THR A 83 1.56 -18.83 -14.92
C THR A 83 2.39 -19.90 -15.64
N VAL A 84 3.40 -19.45 -16.39
CA VAL A 84 4.45 -20.33 -16.91
C VAL A 84 5.55 -20.51 -15.85
N TRP A 85 5.58 -21.69 -15.22
CA TRP A 85 6.42 -22.00 -14.05
C TRP A 85 7.94 -22.00 -14.31
N ASN A 86 8.37 -22.09 -15.57
CA ASN A 86 9.78 -22.05 -15.97
C ASN A 86 10.24 -20.65 -16.43
N SER A 87 9.60 -19.59 -15.92
CA SER A 87 9.88 -18.21 -16.33
C SER A 87 9.89 -17.25 -15.13
N GLY A 88 10.21 -15.98 -15.37
CA GLY A 88 10.10 -14.93 -14.37
C GLY A 88 8.68 -14.73 -13.80
N GLN A 89 7.64 -15.27 -14.46
CA GLN A 89 6.26 -15.23 -13.98
C GLN A 89 6.08 -16.03 -12.67
N THR A 90 6.92 -17.03 -12.41
CA THR A 90 6.88 -17.81 -11.16
C THR A 90 7.11 -16.92 -9.94
N ILE A 91 8.03 -15.97 -10.03
CA ILE A 91 8.30 -15.02 -8.95
C ILE A 91 7.05 -14.17 -8.68
N PHE A 92 6.37 -13.73 -9.76
CA PHE A 92 5.11 -13.00 -9.63
C PHE A 92 4.03 -13.85 -8.98
N ALA A 93 3.82 -15.09 -9.41
CA ALA A 93 2.81 -15.98 -8.84
C ALA A 93 3.08 -16.30 -7.36
N VAL A 94 4.33 -16.59 -7.00
CA VAL A 94 4.74 -16.83 -5.60
C VAL A 94 4.54 -15.56 -4.76
N LEU A 95 4.82 -14.38 -5.30
CA LEU A 95 4.57 -13.12 -4.62
C LEU A 95 3.08 -12.89 -4.38
N VAL A 96 2.21 -13.17 -5.35
CA VAL A 96 0.74 -13.13 -5.17
C VAL A 96 0.29 -14.11 -4.09
N GLY A 97 0.83 -15.33 -4.09
CA GLY A 97 0.58 -16.32 -3.04
C GLY A 97 1.01 -15.84 -1.65
N GLY A 98 2.20 -15.24 -1.55
CA GLY A 98 2.69 -14.63 -0.31
C GLY A 98 1.83 -13.46 0.16
N MET A 99 1.32 -12.64 -0.76
CA MET A 99 0.37 -11.58 -0.45
C MET A 99 -0.97 -12.12 0.07
N ALA A 100 -1.48 -13.20 -0.53
CA ALA A 100 -2.68 -13.88 -0.07
C ALA A 100 -2.50 -14.44 1.34
N LEU A 101 -1.35 -15.04 1.64
CA LEU A 101 -1.04 -15.49 3.00
C LEU A 101 -0.96 -14.30 3.99
N LEU A 102 -0.32 -13.20 3.58
CA LEU A 102 -0.22 -11.99 4.39
C LEU A 102 -1.60 -11.40 4.73
N SER A 103 -2.57 -11.46 3.80
CA SER A 103 -3.89 -10.85 3.98
C SER A 103 -4.79 -11.63 4.95
N ILE A 104 -4.56 -12.94 5.10
CA ILE A 104 -5.23 -13.81 6.08
C ILE A 104 -4.72 -13.56 7.50
N ILE A 105 -3.44 -13.20 7.65
CA ILE A 105 -2.82 -13.02 8.97
C ILE A 105 -3.09 -11.60 9.48
N ASP A 106 -4.24 -11.42 10.14
CA ASP A 106 -4.70 -10.15 10.73
C ASP A 106 -3.60 -9.37 11.48
N PRO A 107 -2.93 -9.92 12.52
CA PRO A 107 -1.97 -9.14 13.30
C PRO A 107 -0.76 -8.69 12.47
N LEU A 108 -0.40 -9.45 11.43
CA LEU A 108 0.70 -9.09 10.54
C LEU A 108 0.29 -7.98 9.58
N TYR A 109 -0.92 -8.07 9.01
CA TYR A 109 -1.47 -7.07 8.10
C TYR A 109 -1.57 -5.69 8.79
N PHE A 110 -2.19 -5.63 9.98
CA PHE A 110 -2.31 -4.37 10.74
C PHE A 110 -0.93 -3.81 11.14
N LYS A 111 0.01 -4.68 11.54
CA LYS A 111 1.38 -4.26 11.87
C LYS A 111 2.11 -3.67 10.67
N VAL A 112 1.95 -4.25 9.48
CA VAL A 112 2.52 -3.70 8.23
C VAL A 112 1.88 -2.35 7.89
N ALA A 113 0.55 -2.23 8.01
CA ALA A 113 -0.18 -0.99 7.74
C ALA A 113 0.29 0.17 8.65
N GLU A 114 0.54 -0.09 9.92
CA GLU A 114 0.97 0.92 10.88
C GLU A 114 2.47 1.23 10.80
N ARG A 115 3.32 0.20 10.81
CA ARG A 115 4.78 0.36 10.94
C ARG A 115 5.46 0.61 9.61
N TRP A 116 5.05 -0.08 8.54
CA TRP A 116 5.70 -0.07 7.22
C TRP A 116 4.79 0.51 6.16
N ARG A 117 4.37 1.76 6.37
CA ARG A 117 3.39 2.44 5.52
C ARG A 117 3.70 2.39 4.02
N SER A 118 4.98 2.43 3.62
CA SER A 118 5.39 2.27 2.22
C SER A 118 5.11 0.87 1.66
N LEU A 119 5.38 -0.19 2.43
CA LEU A 119 5.08 -1.57 2.02
C LEU A 119 3.57 -1.79 1.89
N TYR A 120 2.79 -1.21 2.80
CA TYR A 120 1.32 -1.24 2.69
C TYR A 120 0.81 -0.62 1.39
N PHE A 121 1.38 0.52 0.96
CA PHE A 121 1.01 1.13 -0.33
C PHE A 121 1.41 0.29 -1.53
N ILE A 122 2.58 -0.37 -1.49
CA ILE A 122 3.01 -1.30 -2.54
C ILE A 122 2.05 -2.48 -2.61
N PHE A 123 1.71 -3.09 -1.46
CA PHE A 123 0.74 -4.17 -1.36
C PHE A 123 -0.62 -3.77 -1.95
N HIS A 124 -1.13 -2.59 -1.57
CA HIS A 124 -2.38 -2.04 -2.08
C HIS A 124 -2.34 -1.82 -3.60
N ALA A 125 -1.26 -1.22 -4.11
CA ALA A 125 -1.08 -0.99 -5.55
C ALA A 125 -0.99 -2.32 -6.33
N LEU A 126 -0.33 -3.34 -5.77
CA LEU A 126 -0.29 -4.67 -6.37
C LEU A 126 -1.68 -5.32 -6.42
N CYS A 127 -2.53 -5.10 -5.42
CA CYS A 127 -3.91 -5.58 -5.48
C CYS A 127 -4.75 -4.84 -6.54
N VAL A 128 -4.59 -3.52 -6.69
CA VAL A 128 -5.20 -2.75 -7.80
C VAL A 128 -4.73 -3.30 -9.15
N PHE A 129 -3.44 -3.58 -9.29
CA PHE A 129 -2.88 -4.16 -10.50
C PHE A 129 -3.48 -5.53 -10.80
N LEU A 130 -3.54 -6.42 -9.81
CA LEU A 130 -4.09 -7.77 -9.96
C LEU A 130 -5.56 -7.76 -10.36
N VAL A 131 -6.38 -6.96 -9.70
CA VAL A 131 -7.81 -6.89 -10.05
C VAL A 131 -7.97 -6.40 -11.48
N LEU A 132 -7.23 -5.38 -11.91
CA LEU A 132 -7.30 -4.90 -13.30
C LEU A 132 -6.77 -5.93 -14.29
N LEU A 133 -5.64 -6.58 -13.98
CA LEU A 133 -5.00 -7.57 -14.84
C LEU A 133 -5.93 -8.76 -15.14
N VAL A 134 -6.69 -9.21 -14.16
CA VAL A 134 -7.61 -10.36 -14.31
C VAL A 134 -8.97 -9.92 -14.85
N THR A 135 -9.50 -8.76 -14.46
CA THR A 135 -10.86 -8.34 -14.84
C THR A 135 -10.94 -7.67 -16.22
N LEU A 136 -9.92 -6.90 -16.64
CA LEU A 136 -9.89 -6.25 -17.96
C LEU A 136 -10.07 -7.21 -19.14
N PRO A 137 -9.34 -8.34 -19.25
CA PRO A 137 -9.52 -9.25 -20.38
C PRO A 137 -10.89 -9.91 -20.38
N ILE A 138 -11.47 -10.16 -19.19
CA ILE A 138 -12.82 -10.74 -19.04
C ILE A 138 -13.88 -9.75 -19.53
N MET A 139 -13.77 -8.48 -19.13
CA MET A 139 -14.80 -7.45 -19.39
C MET A 139 -14.69 -6.78 -20.76
N VAL A 140 -13.47 -6.62 -21.28
CA VAL A 140 -13.19 -5.80 -22.47
C VAL A 140 -12.66 -6.66 -23.63
N HIS A 141 -12.57 -7.98 -23.47
CA HIS A 141 -12.08 -8.94 -24.47
C HIS A 141 -10.72 -8.55 -25.08
N LEU A 142 -9.86 -7.98 -24.23
CA LEU A 142 -8.53 -7.53 -24.62
C LEU A 142 -7.54 -8.70 -24.64
N THR A 143 -6.51 -8.57 -25.48
CA THR A 143 -5.37 -9.48 -25.43
C THR A 143 -4.66 -9.40 -24.08
N THR A 144 -4.00 -10.47 -23.66
CA THR A 144 -3.25 -10.54 -22.40
C THR A 144 -2.20 -9.43 -22.28
N GLY A 145 -1.51 -9.11 -23.38
CA GLY A 145 -0.48 -8.05 -23.41
C GLY A 145 -1.07 -6.65 -23.24
N GLN A 146 -2.17 -6.34 -23.92
CA GLN A 146 -2.85 -5.04 -23.77
C GLN A 146 -3.41 -4.86 -22.36
N SER A 147 -4.01 -5.92 -21.81
CA SER A 147 -4.52 -5.92 -20.44
C SER A 147 -3.42 -5.64 -19.42
N LEU A 148 -2.24 -6.22 -19.60
CA LEU A 148 -1.10 -5.98 -18.73
C LEU A 148 -0.61 -4.52 -18.79
N LEU A 149 -0.49 -3.95 -19.99
CA LEU A 149 -0.09 -2.55 -20.16
C LEU A 149 -1.12 -1.57 -19.56
N LEU A 150 -2.41 -1.81 -19.79
CA LEU A 150 -3.48 -0.98 -19.24
C LEU A 150 -3.59 -1.12 -17.72
N ALA A 151 -3.53 -2.34 -17.19
CA ALA A 151 -3.53 -2.58 -15.75
C ALA A 151 -2.36 -1.87 -15.06
N LEU A 152 -1.16 -1.93 -15.65
CA LEU A 152 0.01 -1.22 -15.14
C LEU A 152 -0.19 0.29 -15.19
N GLY A 153 -0.63 0.83 -16.33
CA GLY A 153 -0.86 2.26 -16.52
C GLY A 153 -1.89 2.84 -15.56
N ILE A 154 -3.03 2.16 -15.42
CA ILE A 154 -4.11 2.57 -14.50
C ILE A 154 -3.64 2.46 -13.04
N THR A 155 -2.93 1.39 -12.68
CA THR A 155 -2.39 1.23 -11.33
C THR A 155 -1.45 2.37 -10.96
N ILE A 156 -0.54 2.74 -11.87
CA ILE A 156 0.37 3.87 -11.66
C ILE A 156 -0.41 5.17 -11.48
N LEU A 157 -1.42 5.41 -12.34
CA LEU A 157 -2.26 6.60 -12.27
C LEU A 157 -3.00 6.71 -10.93
N VAL A 158 -3.53 5.59 -10.42
CA VAL A 158 -4.26 5.51 -9.14
C VAL A 158 -3.30 5.59 -7.94
N ALA A 159 -2.09 5.02 -8.04
CA ALA A 159 -1.11 4.98 -6.96
C ALA A 159 -0.34 6.31 -6.80
N LEU A 160 -0.14 7.06 -7.89
CA LEU A 160 0.61 8.33 -7.93
C LEU A 160 0.19 9.35 -6.86
N PRO A 161 -1.11 9.68 -6.71
CA PRO A 161 -1.57 10.64 -5.68
C PRO A 161 -1.23 10.20 -4.25
N SER A 162 -1.30 8.88 -4.01
CA SER A 162 -1.02 8.29 -2.70
C SER A 162 0.48 8.27 -2.38
N PHE A 163 1.31 7.98 -3.39
CA PHE A 163 2.76 7.91 -3.23
C PHE A 163 3.39 9.30 -3.07
N TRP A 164 2.97 10.29 -3.87
CA TRP A 164 3.47 11.67 -3.80
C TRP A 164 3.29 12.29 -2.41
N HIS A 165 2.14 12.03 -1.78
CA HIS A 165 1.85 12.53 -0.44
C HIS A 165 2.77 11.91 0.63
N LEU A 166 3.11 10.63 0.49
CA LEU A 166 4.00 9.93 1.41
C LEU A 166 5.43 10.49 1.34
N LEU A 167 5.91 10.74 0.12
CA LEU A 167 7.20 11.39 -0.15
C LEU A 167 7.25 12.80 0.45
N LYS A 168 6.21 13.62 0.24
CA LYS A 168 6.12 14.98 0.79
C LYS A 168 6.17 14.99 2.32
N GLN A 169 5.47 14.08 2.99
CA GLN A 169 5.49 13.99 4.46
C GLN A 169 6.82 13.51 5.04
N ARG A 170 7.50 12.55 4.39
CA ARG A 170 8.84 12.12 4.83
C ARG A 170 9.90 13.20 4.61
N SER A 171 9.83 13.93 3.50
CA SER A 171 10.67 15.10 3.23
C SER A 171 10.49 16.17 4.32
N LEU A 172 9.25 16.53 4.65
CA LEU A 172 8.95 17.51 5.71
C LEU A 172 9.42 17.07 7.10
N LYS A 173 9.24 15.80 7.49
CA LYS A 173 9.76 15.30 8.77
C LYS A 173 11.29 15.29 8.83
N ARG A 174 11.98 14.95 7.73
CA ARG A 174 13.45 15.07 7.63
C ARG A 174 13.90 16.52 7.69
N TRP A 175 13.19 17.44 7.04
CA TRP A 175 13.46 18.87 7.09
C TRP A 175 13.24 19.45 8.49
N CYS A 176 12.14 19.11 9.16
CA CYS A 176 11.93 19.51 10.55
C CYS A 176 13.00 18.93 11.48
N ALA A 177 13.32 17.64 11.36
CA ALA A 177 14.39 17.03 12.15
C ALA A 177 15.77 17.66 11.90
N PHE A 178 16.06 18.02 10.64
CA PHE A 178 17.26 18.76 10.27
C PHE A 178 17.26 20.18 10.87
N CYS A 179 16.17 20.94 10.77
CA CYS A 179 16.04 22.27 11.36
C CYS A 179 16.13 22.26 12.89
N THR A 180 15.52 21.28 13.56
CA THR A 180 15.60 21.13 15.03
C THR A 180 17.03 20.82 15.48
N ASN A 181 17.73 19.91 14.79
CA ASN A 181 19.12 19.60 15.12
C ASN A 181 20.07 20.78 14.87
N ARG A 182 19.83 21.57 13.82
CA ARG A 182 20.65 22.76 13.51
C ARG A 182 20.44 23.89 14.53
N ALA A 183 19.20 24.12 14.97
CA ALA A 183 18.89 25.07 16.03
C ALA A 183 19.42 24.61 17.41
N ALA A 184 19.42 23.30 17.69
CA ALA A 184 19.99 22.74 18.91
C ALA A 184 21.52 22.81 18.92
N PHE A 185 22.17 22.60 17.77
CA PHE A 185 23.61 22.74 17.59
C PHE A 185 24.07 24.20 17.77
N LEU A 186 23.39 25.16 17.12
CA LEU A 186 23.68 26.59 17.28
C LEU A 186 23.47 27.06 18.72
N ARG A 187 22.43 26.57 19.42
CA ARG A 187 22.23 26.84 20.85
C ARG A 187 23.29 26.23 21.76
N ARG A 188 23.93 25.13 21.34
CA ARG A 188 25.01 24.47 22.09
C ARG A 188 26.33 25.24 21.92
N VAL A 189 26.64 25.67 20.69
CA VAL A 189 27.82 26.47 20.35
C VAL A 189 27.75 27.87 20.98
N ALA A 190 26.59 28.54 20.93
CA ALA A 190 26.43 29.86 21.56
C ALA A 190 26.61 29.82 23.09
N ARG A 191 26.20 28.72 23.74
CA ARG A 191 26.36 28.55 25.20
C ARG A 191 27.80 28.35 25.62
N THR A 192 28.62 27.67 24.80
CA THR A 192 30.05 27.48 25.06
C THR A 192 30.87 28.77 24.90
N HIS A 193 30.45 29.69 24.02
CA HIS A 193 31.15 30.97 23.84
C HIS A 193 30.80 32.03 24.89
N LEU A 194 29.61 31.99 25.49
CA LEU A 194 29.18 32.94 26.53
C LEU A 194 29.60 32.56 27.96
N GLY A 195 30.04 31.32 28.19
CA GLY A 195 30.51 30.85 29.51
C GLY A 195 31.99 31.11 29.80
N SER A 196 32.76 31.63 28.83
CA SER A 196 34.20 31.80 28.95
C SER A 196 34.65 33.23 29.31
N THR A 197 33.75 34.22 29.37
CA THR A 197 34.11 35.63 29.52
C THR A 197 33.83 36.22 30.91
N SER A 198 33.33 35.44 31.87
CA SER A 198 33.01 35.95 33.22
C SER A 198 33.80 35.23 34.33
N LYS A 199 35.14 35.20 34.23
CA LYS A 199 35.97 34.96 35.41
C LYS A 199 36.41 36.33 35.94
N PRO A 200 35.80 36.88 37.01
CA PRO A 200 36.38 38.04 37.68
C PRO A 200 37.75 37.63 38.22
N MET A 201 38.75 38.42 37.85
CA MET A 201 40.12 38.30 38.33
C MET A 201 40.13 38.85 39.75
N ASP A 202 39.84 37.97 40.71
CA ASP A 202 39.89 38.29 42.13
C ASP A 202 41.35 38.28 42.58
N ASP A 203 41.72 39.40 43.18
CA ASP A 203 43.04 39.80 43.65
C ASP A 203 43.22 39.26 45.07
N GLN A 204 43.97 38.17 45.26
CA GLN A 204 44.30 37.70 46.61
C GLN A 204 45.50 36.73 46.64
N GLN A 205 46.49 37.08 47.47
CA GLN A 205 47.43 36.21 48.22
C GLN A 205 48.79 35.87 47.53
N ARG A 206 50.01 36.05 48.06
CA ARG A 206 50.69 36.76 49.20
C ARG A 206 52.22 36.63 48.92
N PRO A 207 53.11 37.51 49.42
CA PRO A 207 54.56 37.31 49.34
C PRO A 207 55.04 36.27 50.37
N VAL A 208 55.82 35.28 49.90
CA VAL A 208 56.55 34.33 50.75
C VAL A 208 57.84 34.98 51.26
N ALA A 209 57.96 35.09 52.58
CA ALA A 209 59.19 35.50 53.25
C ALA A 209 60.22 34.36 53.20
N CYS A 210 61.38 34.63 52.60
CA CYS A 210 62.56 33.77 52.70
C CYS A 210 63.32 34.14 53.98
N PHE A 211 63.64 33.13 54.79
CA PHE A 211 64.73 33.16 55.76
C PHE A 211 66.06 32.89 55.04
#